data_AF-A0A1Q7SYX0-F1
#
_entry.id   AF-A0A1Q7SYX0-F1
#
_cell.length_a   1.000
_cell.length_b   1.000
_cell.length_c   1.000
_cell.angle_alpha   90.00
_cell.angle_beta   90.00
_cell.angle_gamma   90.00
#
_symmetry.space_group_name_H-M   'P 1'
#
loop_
_entity.id
_entity.type
_entity.pdbx_description
1 polymer ?
#
loop_
_entity_poly.entity_id
_entity_poly.type
_entity_poly.pdbx_seq_one_letter_code
_entity_poly.pdbx_strand_id
1 'polypeptide(L)'
;MASSPNGVSERREQIVLTNCRTYLRWIAVTLVLCVLVPPTIRAQSRGARKVLTLEQAVDFSLENYPAVRGSLERVGAAQAGIGLAQTSYLPRADVVWQMNRATDTNITGSLLPQSIIAPISGPVTVSLSNHTAWASAAGLLFSWEPVDFEYRGAKVDAARAVRDRVTAEASLTRLDVAVATVNAYLTMLAAQQTVHAAEADVHRRETFDKAVKGQEHIAREGLGLRAIAQGFALPGISDEERLPRNTHSTTRCMNTSVRSRTSGSKTNFWIFKLEH
;
A
#
# COMPACT_ATOMS: atom_id res chain seq x y z
N MET A 1 -46.92 64.75 -4.27
CA MET A 1 -45.46 64.89 -4.42
C MET A 1 -44.83 63.54 -4.22
N ALA A 2 -44.41 62.90 -5.32
CA ALA A 2 -43.92 61.53 -5.38
C ALA A 2 -42.42 61.48 -5.10
N SER A 3 -41.97 60.61 -4.17
CA SER A 3 -40.55 60.29 -3.98
C SER A 3 -40.23 58.97 -4.70
N SER A 4 -39.23 59.06 -5.59
CA SER A 4 -38.80 58.04 -6.54
C SER A 4 -38.11 56.83 -5.86
N PRO A 5 -38.40 55.57 -6.26
CA PRO A 5 -37.82 54.35 -5.67
C PRO A 5 -36.44 53.95 -6.23
N ASN A 6 -35.84 54.75 -7.12
CA ASN A 6 -34.70 54.33 -7.94
C ASN A 6 -33.30 54.40 -7.26
N GLY A 7 -33.19 54.92 -6.02
CA GLY A 7 -31.88 55.14 -5.37
C GLY A 7 -31.29 53.94 -4.61
N VAL A 8 -32.06 52.88 -4.38
CA VAL A 8 -31.63 51.71 -3.58
C VAL A 8 -31.14 50.55 -4.46
N SER A 9 -31.63 50.43 -5.70
CA SER A 9 -31.20 49.40 -6.65
C SER A 9 -29.77 49.64 -7.15
N GLU A 10 -29.43 50.87 -7.56
CA GLU A 10 -28.09 51.21 -8.05
C GLU A 10 -26.99 50.98 -7.00
N ARG A 11 -27.29 51.27 -5.73
CA ARG A 11 -26.34 51.10 -4.62
C ARG A 11 -26.06 49.63 -4.32
N ARG A 12 -27.02 48.73 -4.56
CA ARG A 12 -26.85 47.28 -4.40
C ARG A 12 -26.04 46.68 -5.54
N GLU A 13 -26.23 47.15 -6.78
CA GLU A 13 -25.45 46.69 -7.95
C GLU A 13 -23.97 47.10 -7.86
N GLN A 14 -23.68 48.32 -7.36
CA GLN A 14 -22.30 48.77 -7.15
C GLN A 14 -21.54 47.95 -6.08
N ILE A 15 -22.20 47.54 -4.99
CA ILE A 15 -21.58 46.73 -3.93
C ILE A 15 -21.25 45.32 -4.43
N VAL A 16 -22.14 44.71 -5.22
CA VAL A 16 -21.94 43.35 -5.76
C VAL A 16 -20.78 43.31 -6.77
N LEU A 17 -20.67 44.31 -7.64
CA LEU A 17 -19.59 44.38 -8.63
C LEU A 17 -18.22 44.63 -7.98
N THR A 18 -18.17 45.37 -6.88
CA THR A 18 -16.93 45.65 -6.13
C THR A 18 -16.44 44.40 -5.37
N ASN A 19 -17.37 43.60 -4.82
CA ASN A 19 -17.06 42.32 -4.18
C ASN A 19 -16.61 41.27 -5.21
N CYS A 20 -17.22 41.21 -6.39
CA CYS A 20 -16.81 40.28 -7.45
C CYS A 20 -15.38 40.55 -7.95
N ARG A 21 -14.99 41.83 -8.13
CA ARG A 21 -13.61 42.21 -8.50
C ARG A 21 -12.58 41.89 -7.43
N THR A 22 -12.94 41.91 -6.16
CA THR A 22 -12.02 41.54 -5.06
C THR A 22 -11.86 40.03 -4.95
N TYR A 23 -12.93 39.25 -5.07
CA TYR A 23 -12.85 37.78 -5.13
C TYR A 23 -12.02 37.28 -6.32
N LEU A 24 -12.18 37.88 -7.50
CA LEU A 24 -11.40 37.51 -8.68
C LEU A 24 -9.89 37.78 -8.50
N ARG A 25 -9.53 38.88 -7.83
CA ARG A 25 -8.14 39.21 -7.50
C ARG A 25 -7.54 38.23 -6.50
N TRP A 26 -8.29 37.82 -5.48
CA TRP A 26 -7.83 36.83 -4.50
C TRP A 26 -7.63 35.45 -5.14
N ILE A 27 -8.50 35.03 -6.06
CA ILE A 27 -8.35 33.79 -6.82
C ILE A 27 -7.11 33.84 -7.73
N ALA A 28 -6.85 34.97 -8.39
CA ALA A 28 -5.65 35.12 -9.20
C ALA A 28 -4.36 35.07 -8.36
N VAL A 29 -4.37 35.66 -7.16
CA VAL A 29 -3.22 35.64 -6.23
C VAL A 29 -2.97 34.22 -5.68
N THR A 30 -4.01 33.48 -5.31
CA THR A 30 -3.84 32.09 -4.85
C THR A 30 -3.36 31.16 -5.96
N LEU A 31 -3.80 31.39 -7.20
CA LEU A 31 -3.37 30.60 -8.36
C LEU A 31 -1.90 30.91 -8.73
N VAL A 32 -1.47 32.17 -8.67
CA VAL A 32 -0.06 32.55 -8.86
C VAL A 32 0.84 32.00 -7.74
N LEU A 33 0.35 31.96 -6.49
CA LEU A 33 1.08 31.38 -5.36
C LEU A 33 1.27 29.85 -5.52
N CYS A 34 0.29 29.13 -6.07
CA CYS A 34 0.42 27.70 -6.38
C CYS A 34 1.43 27.41 -7.51
N VAL A 35 1.61 28.33 -8.46
CA VAL A 35 2.56 28.14 -9.57
C VAL A 35 3.99 28.48 -9.16
N LEU A 36 4.19 29.38 -8.19
CA LEU A 36 5.53 29.76 -7.73
C LEU A 36 6.18 28.75 -6.77
N VAL A 37 5.40 27.84 -6.17
CA VAL A 37 5.89 26.80 -5.26
C VAL A 37 5.69 25.42 -5.91
N PRO A 38 6.61 24.96 -6.77
CA PRO A 38 6.52 23.60 -7.28
C PRO A 38 6.59 22.61 -6.09
N PRO A 39 5.71 21.59 -6.04
CA PRO A 39 5.88 20.51 -5.09
C PRO A 39 7.18 19.80 -5.44
N THR A 40 8.19 19.96 -4.58
CA THR A 40 9.38 19.12 -4.66
C THR A 40 8.94 17.72 -4.26
N ILE A 41 8.54 16.91 -5.24
CA ILE A 41 8.43 15.47 -5.10
C ILE A 41 9.84 15.01 -4.78
N ARG A 42 10.13 14.82 -3.50
CA ARG A 42 11.35 14.17 -3.07
C ARG A 42 11.27 12.73 -3.54
N ALA A 43 11.83 12.48 -4.72
CA ALA A 43 12.28 11.15 -5.09
C ALA A 43 13.07 10.62 -3.89
N GLN A 44 12.65 9.48 -3.35
CA GLN A 44 13.37 8.84 -2.26
C GLN A 44 14.81 8.68 -2.74
N SER A 45 15.75 9.33 -2.04
CA SER A 45 17.15 9.07 -2.24
C SER A 45 17.31 7.57 -2.10
N ARG A 46 17.82 6.93 -3.15
CA ARG A 46 18.17 5.51 -3.12
C ARG A 46 19.33 5.42 -2.13
N GLY A 47 19.00 5.32 -0.83
CA GLY A 47 19.96 5.14 0.23
C GLY A 47 20.88 4.00 -0.16
N ALA A 48 22.16 4.15 0.14
CA ALA A 48 23.19 3.17 -0.17
C ALA A 48 22.62 1.77 0.00
N ARG A 49 22.65 0.98 -1.09
CA ARG A 49 22.10 -0.38 -1.15
C ARG A 49 22.83 -1.22 -0.10
N LYS A 50 22.33 -1.20 1.14
CA LYS A 50 22.89 -1.96 2.24
C LYS A 50 22.58 -3.42 1.90
N VAL A 51 23.62 -4.21 1.68
CA VAL A 51 23.48 -5.66 1.56
C VAL A 51 23.07 -6.13 2.95
N LEU A 52 21.77 -6.34 3.14
CA LEU A 52 21.22 -6.86 4.39
C LEU A 52 21.38 -8.38 4.38
N THR A 53 21.91 -8.93 5.48
CA THR A 53 21.76 -10.36 5.76
C THR A 53 20.29 -10.65 6.09
N LEU A 54 19.90 -11.93 6.07
CA LEU A 54 18.53 -12.33 6.37
C LEU A 54 18.08 -11.83 7.75
N GLU A 55 18.95 -11.95 8.75
CA GLU A 55 18.71 -11.53 10.13
C GLU A 55 18.48 -10.02 10.20
N GLN A 56 19.36 -9.24 9.55
CA GLN A 56 19.22 -7.79 9.49
C GLN A 56 17.94 -7.34 8.76
N ALA A 57 17.49 -8.12 7.77
CA ALA A 57 16.24 -7.82 7.08
C ALA A 57 15.02 -8.06 7.98
N VAL A 58 15.03 -9.10 8.81
CA VAL A 58 13.97 -9.38 9.79
C VAL A 58 13.97 -8.36 10.92
N ASP A 59 15.13 -8.02 11.49
CA ASP A 59 15.21 -7.00 12.55
C ASP A 59 14.72 -5.64 12.02
N PHE A 60 15.15 -5.27 10.82
CA PHE A 60 14.70 -4.05 10.18
C PHE A 60 13.18 -4.04 9.94
N SER A 61 12.57 -5.18 9.56
CA SER A 61 11.14 -5.25 9.35
C SER A 61 10.37 -5.19 10.68
N LEU A 62 10.82 -5.88 11.73
CA LEU A 62 10.17 -5.84 13.05
C LEU A 62 10.16 -4.42 13.66
N GLU A 63 11.20 -3.63 13.42
CA GLU A 63 11.29 -2.24 13.89
C GLU A 63 10.45 -1.25 13.06
N ASN A 64 10.40 -1.44 11.74
CA ASN A 64 9.85 -0.42 10.83
C ASN A 64 8.47 -0.76 10.26
N TYR A 65 7.98 -1.98 10.41
CA TYR A 65 6.73 -2.40 9.77
C TYR A 65 5.48 -1.80 10.44
N PRO A 66 4.59 -1.12 9.68
CA PRO A 66 3.41 -0.45 10.25
C PRO A 66 2.43 -1.39 10.97
N ALA A 67 2.28 -2.63 10.52
CA ALA A 67 1.35 -3.56 11.17
C ALA A 67 1.78 -3.92 12.59
N VAL A 68 3.10 -4.03 12.85
CA VAL A 68 3.63 -4.27 14.22
C VAL A 68 3.31 -3.06 15.10
N ARG A 69 3.56 -1.84 14.62
CA ARG A 69 3.21 -0.61 15.34
C ARG A 69 1.71 -0.55 15.64
N GLY A 70 0.86 -0.77 14.64
CA GLY A 70 -0.59 -0.81 14.82
C GLY A 70 -1.06 -1.87 15.82
N SER A 71 -0.40 -3.04 15.86
CA SER A 71 -0.69 -4.06 16.87
C SER A 71 -0.31 -3.63 18.29
N LEU A 72 0.79 -2.89 18.47
CA LEU A 72 1.20 -2.37 19.77
C LEU A 72 0.29 -1.25 20.27
N GLU A 73 -0.15 -0.37 19.38
CA GLU A 73 -1.14 0.66 19.73
C GLU A 73 -2.48 0.01 20.17
N ARG A 74 -2.87 -1.11 19.55
CA ARG A 74 -4.04 -1.89 20.02
C ARG A 74 -3.84 -2.42 21.44
N VAL A 75 -2.64 -2.88 21.81
CA VAL A 75 -2.33 -3.28 23.20
C VAL A 75 -2.44 -2.08 24.14
N GLY A 76 -1.92 -0.91 23.75
CA GLY A 76 -2.05 0.33 24.51
C GLY A 76 -3.52 0.74 24.72
N ALA A 77 -4.33 0.65 23.67
CA ALA A 77 -5.77 0.90 23.75
C ALA A 77 -6.49 -0.09 24.68
N ALA A 78 -6.14 -1.38 24.63
CA ALA A 78 -6.70 -2.38 25.53
C ALA A 78 -6.31 -2.12 27.00
N GLN A 79 -5.09 -1.63 27.25
CA GLN A 79 -4.64 -1.21 28.57
C GLN A 79 -5.44 -0.01 29.09
N ALA A 80 -5.71 0.98 28.25
CA ALA A 80 -6.59 2.09 28.59
C ALA A 80 -8.03 1.61 28.90
N GLY A 81 -8.49 0.56 28.23
CA GLY A 81 -9.76 -0.12 28.52
C GLY A 81 -9.84 -0.68 29.95
N ILE A 82 -8.73 -1.20 30.50
CA ILE A 82 -8.67 -1.62 31.91
C ILE A 82 -8.83 -0.40 32.83
N GLY A 83 -8.16 0.71 32.54
CA GLY A 83 -8.31 1.96 33.29
C GLY A 83 -9.76 2.47 33.27
N LEU A 84 -10.44 2.38 32.11
CA LEU A 84 -11.86 2.71 32.00
C LEU A 84 -12.76 1.77 32.81
N ALA A 85 -12.45 0.48 32.88
CA ALA A 85 -13.17 -0.43 33.77
C ALA A 85 -12.98 -0.04 35.25
N GLN A 86 -11.77 0.40 35.61
CA GLN A 86 -11.45 0.84 36.98
C GLN A 86 -12.16 2.14 37.38
N THR A 87 -12.48 3.04 36.44
CA THR A 87 -13.25 4.26 36.80
C THR A 87 -14.65 3.94 37.31
N SER A 88 -15.18 2.74 37.04
CA SER A 88 -16.46 2.32 37.58
C SER A 88 -16.44 2.22 39.11
N TYR A 89 -15.28 2.06 39.76
CA TYR A 89 -15.16 2.06 41.23
C TYR A 89 -15.26 3.46 41.84
N LEU A 90 -15.06 4.50 41.04
CA LEU A 90 -15.08 5.87 41.52
C LEU A 90 -16.51 6.41 41.52
N PRO A 91 -16.87 7.28 42.50
CA PRO A 91 -18.12 8.01 42.45
C PRO A 91 -18.13 8.93 41.22
N ARG A 92 -19.30 9.06 40.59
CA ARG A 92 -19.50 9.96 39.45
C ARG A 92 -20.23 11.22 39.90
N ALA A 93 -19.73 12.37 39.48
CA ALA A 93 -20.36 13.67 39.65
C ALA A 93 -20.53 14.32 38.28
N ASP A 94 -21.78 14.51 37.87
CA ASP A 94 -22.14 15.12 36.59
C ASP A 94 -22.75 16.51 36.83
N VAL A 95 -22.42 17.47 35.95
CA VAL A 95 -22.89 18.86 36.02
C VAL A 95 -23.51 19.24 34.68
N VAL A 96 -24.70 19.84 34.70
CA VAL A 96 -25.29 20.45 33.52
C VAL A 96 -25.73 21.87 33.81
N TRP A 97 -25.55 22.73 32.81
CA TRP A 97 -26.12 24.06 32.77
C TRP A 97 -26.66 24.30 31.37
N GLN A 98 -27.89 24.76 31.30
CA GLN A 98 -28.62 24.95 30.06
C GLN A 98 -29.36 26.28 30.10
N MET A 99 -29.38 26.95 28.95
CA MET A 99 -30.18 28.16 28.69
C MET A 99 -30.94 27.98 27.39
N ASN A 100 -32.25 28.13 27.44
CA ASN A 100 -33.13 28.01 26.29
C ASN A 100 -33.86 29.33 26.06
N ARG A 101 -34.04 29.69 24.78
CA ARG A 101 -34.90 30.77 24.34
C ARG A 101 -35.99 30.17 23.47
N ALA A 102 -37.25 30.34 23.85
CA ALA A 102 -38.39 29.82 23.11
C ALA A 102 -39.50 30.87 23.06
N THR A 103 -40.45 30.71 22.14
CA THR A 103 -41.67 31.50 22.14
C THR A 103 -42.64 30.90 23.16
N ASP A 104 -43.41 31.74 23.86
CA ASP A 104 -44.28 31.33 24.98
C ASP A 104 -45.59 30.63 24.53
N THR A 105 -45.45 29.56 23.74
CA THR A 105 -46.55 28.90 23.01
C THR A 105 -46.86 27.48 23.44
N ASN A 106 -46.08 26.84 24.31
CA ASN A 106 -46.46 25.48 24.72
C ASN A 106 -45.99 25.03 26.11
N ILE A 107 -44.75 25.25 26.57
CA ILE A 107 -44.29 24.65 27.84
C ILE A 107 -43.22 25.53 28.51
N THR A 108 -43.53 26.12 29.66
CA THR A 108 -42.53 26.73 30.54
C THR A 108 -41.65 25.63 31.15
N GLY A 109 -40.33 25.77 31.10
CA GLY A 109 -39.40 24.77 31.67
C GLY A 109 -38.88 23.70 30.70
N SER A 110 -38.98 23.92 29.38
CA SER A 110 -38.38 23.03 28.38
C SER A 110 -36.90 22.76 28.68
N LEU A 111 -36.56 21.49 28.91
CA LEU A 111 -35.20 20.98 29.06
C LEU A 111 -34.82 20.18 27.81
N LEU A 112 -33.56 20.26 27.38
CA LEU A 112 -33.08 19.38 26.32
C LEU A 112 -32.89 17.97 26.93
N PRO A 113 -32.88 16.90 26.10
CA PRO A 113 -32.61 15.55 26.60
C PRO A 113 -31.26 15.50 27.35
N GLN A 114 -31.30 15.29 28.65
CA GLN A 114 -30.13 15.09 29.50
C GLN A 114 -30.48 14.21 30.71
N SER A 115 -29.47 13.65 31.39
CA SER A 115 -29.60 12.60 32.41
C SER A 115 -29.53 13.08 33.86
N ILE A 116 -29.40 14.38 34.10
CA ILE A 116 -29.09 15.00 35.41
C ILE A 116 -30.33 15.65 36.05
N ILE A 117 -31.09 16.45 35.30
CA ILE A 117 -32.31 17.13 35.74
C ILE A 117 -33.53 16.34 35.23
N ALA A 118 -34.50 15.98 36.07
CA ALA A 118 -35.73 15.36 35.57
C ALA A 118 -36.47 16.33 34.63
N PRO A 119 -37.07 15.88 33.51
CA PRO A 119 -37.84 16.76 32.64
C PRO A 119 -38.99 17.40 33.43
N ILE A 120 -38.97 18.73 33.53
CA ILE A 120 -40.00 19.50 34.21
C ILE A 120 -40.93 20.04 33.14
N SER A 121 -42.21 19.68 33.19
CA SER A 121 -43.24 20.30 32.35
C SER A 121 -44.02 21.30 33.19
N GLY A 122 -43.96 22.58 32.82
CA GLY A 122 -44.84 23.60 33.36
C GLY A 122 -46.27 23.51 32.79
N PRO A 123 -47.23 24.23 33.39
CA PRO A 123 -48.58 24.35 32.83
C PRO A 123 -48.53 24.95 31.43
N VAL A 124 -49.34 24.43 30.52
CA VAL A 124 -49.48 24.95 29.16
C VAL A 124 -50.23 26.28 29.21
N THR A 125 -49.67 27.34 28.62
CA THR A 125 -50.36 28.62 28.50
C THR A 125 -51.46 28.49 27.45
N VAL A 126 -52.71 28.81 27.81
CA VAL A 126 -53.89 28.70 26.93
C VAL A 126 -53.96 29.81 25.86
N SER A 127 -53.03 30.76 25.88
CA SER A 127 -52.94 31.89 24.95
C SER A 127 -51.60 31.83 24.22
N LEU A 128 -51.62 31.52 22.92
CA LEU A 128 -50.43 31.61 22.07
C LEU A 128 -49.97 33.07 22.02
N SER A 129 -48.82 33.37 22.61
CA SER A 129 -48.20 34.68 22.49
C SER A 129 -46.85 34.56 21.77
N ASN A 130 -46.55 35.49 20.85
CA ASN A 130 -45.27 35.53 20.12
C ASN A 130 -44.13 36.16 20.95
N HIS A 131 -44.31 36.25 22.28
CA HIS A 131 -43.30 36.82 23.15
C HIS A 131 -42.14 35.83 23.32
N THR A 132 -40.93 36.37 23.29
CA THR A 132 -39.73 35.61 23.62
C THR A 132 -39.73 35.31 25.12
N ALA A 133 -39.62 34.04 25.47
CA ALA A 133 -39.32 33.56 26.80
C ALA A 133 -37.89 33.02 26.87
N TRP A 134 -37.22 33.27 28.00
CA TRP A 134 -35.93 32.69 28.34
C TRP A 134 -36.09 31.74 29.53
N ALA A 135 -35.43 30.60 29.47
CA ALA A 135 -35.39 29.62 30.55
C ALA A 135 -33.93 29.23 30.82
N SER A 136 -33.61 29.00 32.08
CA SER A 136 -32.32 28.45 32.50
C SER A 136 -32.54 27.26 33.42
N ALA A 137 -31.65 26.29 33.34
CA ALA A 137 -31.66 25.10 34.16
C ALA A 137 -30.24 24.70 34.52
N ALA A 138 -30.00 24.36 35.78
CA ALA A 138 -28.72 23.86 36.24
C ALA A 138 -28.97 22.68 37.19
N GLY A 139 -28.09 21.69 37.12
CA GLY A 139 -28.21 20.46 37.91
C GLY A 139 -26.86 19.84 38.20
N LEU A 140 -26.78 19.20 39.36
CA LEU A 140 -25.65 18.39 39.79
C LEU A 140 -26.18 17.00 40.15
N LEU A 141 -25.58 15.95 39.60
CA LEU A 141 -25.92 14.57 39.93
C LEU A 141 -24.69 13.88 40.51
N PHE A 142 -24.79 13.51 41.78
CA PHE A 142 -23.81 12.63 42.42
C PHE A 142 -24.37 11.22 42.46
N SER A 143 -23.66 10.27 41.86
CA SER A 143 -24.03 8.86 41.87
C SER A 143 -22.86 8.02 42.38
N TRP A 144 -23.12 7.22 43.40
CA TRP A 144 -22.17 6.26 43.92
C TRP A 144 -22.91 5.01 44.34
N GLU A 145 -22.48 3.90 43.80
CA GLU A 145 -22.92 2.58 44.21
C GLU A 145 -21.80 2.02 45.10
N PRO A 146 -22.00 1.83 46.41
CA PRO A 146 -20.95 1.32 47.30
C PRO A 146 -20.88 -0.23 47.33
N VAL A 147 -21.96 -0.93 46.97
CA VAL A 147 -22.07 -2.39 47.01
C VAL A 147 -22.62 -2.90 45.69
N ASP A 148 -21.88 -3.79 45.04
CA ASP A 148 -22.14 -4.19 43.65
C ASP A 148 -21.82 -5.67 43.36
N PHE A 149 -21.85 -6.54 44.38
CA PHE A 149 -21.70 -8.00 44.26
C PHE A 149 -20.59 -8.45 43.27
N GLU A 150 -19.41 -7.84 43.38
CA GLU A 150 -18.22 -8.16 42.56
C GLU A 150 -18.36 -7.90 41.04
N TYR A 151 -19.46 -7.27 40.60
CA TYR A 151 -19.70 -6.96 39.19
C TYR A 151 -18.59 -6.10 38.58
N ARG A 152 -18.06 -5.12 39.33
CA ARG A 152 -16.92 -4.31 38.87
C ARG A 152 -15.61 -5.10 38.79
N GLY A 153 -15.42 -6.12 39.63
CA GLY A 153 -14.29 -7.05 39.56
C GLY A 153 -14.32 -7.80 38.23
N ALA A 154 -15.46 -8.43 37.94
CA ALA A 154 -15.69 -9.13 36.68
C ALA A 154 -15.50 -8.24 35.44
N LYS A 155 -15.87 -6.95 35.51
CA LYS A 155 -15.61 -5.98 34.42
C LYS A 155 -14.11 -5.73 34.19
N VAL A 156 -13.34 -5.57 35.26
CA VAL A 156 -11.88 -5.39 35.17
C VAL A 156 -11.21 -6.65 34.64
N ASP A 157 -11.66 -7.82 35.08
CA ASP A 157 -11.12 -9.10 34.64
C ASP A 157 -11.44 -9.38 33.17
N ALA A 158 -12.64 -9.04 32.72
CA ALA A 158 -13.00 -9.08 31.30
C ALA A 158 -12.09 -8.15 30.47
N ALA A 159 -11.84 -6.92 30.93
CA ALA A 159 -10.94 -5.99 30.26
C ALA A 159 -9.48 -6.50 30.23
N ARG A 160 -9.03 -7.16 31.31
CA ARG A 160 -7.70 -7.79 31.38
C ARG A 160 -7.57 -8.95 30.39
N ALA A 161 -8.59 -9.81 30.30
CA ALA A 161 -8.62 -10.90 29.32
C ALA A 161 -8.55 -10.38 27.88
N VAL A 162 -9.22 -9.26 27.58
CA VAL A 162 -9.11 -8.59 26.26
C VAL A 162 -7.67 -8.09 26.03
N ARG A 163 -7.04 -7.43 27.00
CA ARG A 163 -5.64 -6.99 26.89
C ARG A 163 -4.69 -8.15 26.64
N ASP A 164 -4.87 -9.27 27.33
CA ASP A 164 -4.01 -10.44 27.17
C ASP A 164 -4.19 -11.09 25.79
N ARG A 165 -5.44 -11.17 25.31
CA ARG A 165 -5.73 -11.59 23.93
C ARG A 165 -5.04 -10.68 22.90
N VAL A 166 -5.19 -9.36 23.01
CA VAL A 166 -4.61 -8.41 22.05
C VAL A 166 -3.08 -8.44 22.11
N THR A 167 -2.50 -8.71 23.29
CA THR A 167 -1.05 -8.93 23.43
C THR A 167 -0.58 -10.17 22.69
N ALA A 168 -1.34 -11.28 22.78
CA ALA A 168 -1.05 -12.48 22.00
C ALA A 168 -1.17 -12.23 20.48
N GLU A 169 -2.20 -11.50 20.04
CA GLU A 169 -2.37 -11.10 18.63
C GLU A 169 -1.21 -10.22 18.11
N ALA A 170 -0.64 -9.36 18.96
CA ALA A 170 0.55 -8.57 18.60
C ALA A 170 1.79 -9.44 18.39
N SER A 171 1.97 -10.48 19.21
CA SER A 171 3.04 -11.47 19.02
C SER A 171 2.88 -12.27 17.73
N LEU A 172 1.65 -12.65 17.38
CA LEU A 172 1.36 -13.28 16.08
C LEU A 172 1.68 -12.36 14.91
N THR A 173 1.30 -11.08 15.00
CA THR A 173 1.60 -10.09 13.95
C THR A 173 3.11 -9.95 13.71
N ARG A 174 3.93 -9.97 14.77
CA ARG A 174 5.39 -9.96 14.64
C ARG A 174 5.91 -11.19 13.94
N LEU A 175 5.39 -12.38 14.29
CA LEU A 175 5.77 -13.63 13.64
C LEU A 175 5.40 -13.62 12.15
N ASP A 176 4.19 -13.18 11.80
CA ASP A 176 3.72 -13.10 10.42
C ASP A 176 4.61 -12.16 9.58
N VAL A 177 4.99 -11.01 10.14
CA VAL A 177 5.89 -10.06 9.48
C VAL A 177 7.28 -10.65 9.29
N ALA A 178 7.81 -11.37 10.29
CA ALA A 178 9.09 -12.05 10.16
C ALA A 178 9.05 -13.12 9.06
N VAL A 179 8.03 -13.98 9.06
CA VAL A 179 7.85 -15.04 8.03
C VAL A 179 7.69 -14.43 6.64
N ALA A 180 6.87 -13.38 6.50
CA ALA A 180 6.69 -12.67 5.23
C ALA A 180 8.01 -12.06 4.73
N THR A 181 8.82 -11.50 5.64
CA THR A 181 10.14 -10.93 5.32
C THR A 181 11.11 -11.99 4.83
N VAL A 182 11.18 -13.13 5.51
CA VAL A 182 12.02 -14.27 5.09
C VAL A 182 11.60 -14.75 3.70
N ASN A 183 10.30 -14.94 3.46
CA ASN A 183 9.81 -15.39 2.16
C ASN A 183 10.12 -14.37 1.04
N ALA A 184 9.93 -13.08 1.30
CA ALA A 184 10.26 -12.02 0.35
C ALA A 184 11.77 -11.98 0.05
N TYR A 185 12.62 -12.14 1.08
CA TYR A 185 14.07 -12.21 0.92
C TYR A 185 14.50 -13.39 0.06
N LEU A 186 13.98 -14.60 0.34
CA LEU A 186 14.28 -15.80 -0.45
C LEU A 186 13.78 -15.70 -1.89
N THR A 187 12.59 -15.11 -2.09
CA THR A 187 12.06 -14.84 -3.43
C THR A 187 12.95 -13.87 -4.21
N MET A 188 13.46 -12.83 -3.54
CA MET A 188 14.36 -11.86 -4.13
C MET A 188 15.72 -12.49 -4.49
N LEU A 189 16.26 -13.37 -3.63
CA LEU A 189 17.46 -14.15 -3.94
C LEU A 189 17.26 -15.08 -5.14
N ALA A 190 16.13 -15.78 -5.21
CA ALA A 190 15.80 -16.63 -6.36
C ALA A 190 15.72 -15.80 -7.66
N ALA A 191 15.07 -14.63 -7.62
CA ALA A 191 15.01 -13.73 -8.77
C ALA A 191 16.40 -13.23 -9.20
N GLN A 192 17.28 -12.87 -8.26
CA GLN A 192 18.66 -12.49 -8.58
C GLN A 192 19.42 -13.62 -9.29
N GLN A 193 19.25 -14.86 -8.83
CA GLN A 193 19.88 -16.01 -9.46
C GLN A 193 19.39 -16.22 -10.89
N THR A 194 18.10 -16.01 -11.16
CA THR A 194 17.57 -16.09 -12.54
C THR A 194 18.11 -15.00 -13.45
N VAL A 195 18.32 -13.77 -12.93
CA VAL A 195 18.93 -12.67 -13.68
C VAL A 195 20.40 -12.99 -14.00
N HIS A 196 21.17 -13.46 -13.03
CA HIS A 196 22.56 -13.85 -13.26
C HIS A 196 22.70 -15.01 -14.27
N ALA A 197 21.81 -15.99 -14.24
CA ALA A 197 21.78 -17.05 -15.25
C ALA A 197 21.47 -16.49 -16.66
N ALA A 198 20.49 -15.58 -16.76
CA ALA A 198 20.15 -14.93 -18.03
C ALA A 198 21.30 -14.07 -18.57
N GLU A 199 22.02 -13.34 -17.70
CA GLU A 199 23.20 -12.55 -18.06
C GLU A 199 24.33 -13.45 -18.59
N ALA A 200 24.60 -14.58 -17.94
CA ALA A 200 25.59 -15.55 -18.40
C ALA A 200 25.22 -16.16 -19.76
N ASP A 201 23.93 -16.43 -20.00
CA ASP A 201 23.44 -16.91 -21.28
C ASP A 201 23.57 -15.86 -22.40
N VAL A 202 23.30 -14.58 -22.11
CA VAL A 202 23.54 -13.47 -23.05
C VAL A 202 25.03 -13.37 -23.37
N HIS A 203 25.89 -13.38 -22.35
CA HIS A 203 27.34 -13.31 -22.52
C HIS A 203 27.90 -14.47 -23.38
N ARG A 204 27.35 -15.68 -23.20
CA ARG A 204 27.71 -16.84 -24.03
C ARG A 204 27.32 -16.62 -25.50
N ARG A 205 26.12 -16.10 -25.77
CA ARG A 205 25.65 -15.81 -27.13
C ARG A 205 26.47 -14.72 -27.80
N GLU A 206 26.85 -13.67 -27.09
CA GLU A 206 27.75 -12.64 -27.59
C GLU A 206 29.13 -13.20 -27.96
N THR A 207 29.68 -14.07 -27.13
CA THR A 207 30.97 -14.73 -27.40
C THR A 207 30.88 -15.62 -28.65
N PHE A 208 29.78 -16.36 -28.81
CA PHE A 208 29.52 -17.17 -30.00
C PHE A 208 29.41 -16.32 -31.27
N ASP A 209 28.68 -15.19 -31.23
CA ASP A 209 28.56 -14.26 -32.37
C ASP A 209 29.93 -13.66 -32.78
N LYS A 210 30.77 -13.29 -31.80
CA LYS A 210 32.14 -12.82 -32.05
C LYS A 210 33.01 -13.90 -32.71
N ALA A 211 32.91 -15.15 -32.26
CA ALA A 211 33.66 -16.27 -32.86
C ALA A 211 33.23 -16.53 -34.32
N VAL A 212 31.93 -16.52 -34.60
CA VAL A 212 31.40 -16.68 -35.98
C VAL A 212 31.90 -15.56 -36.90
N LYS A 213 31.82 -14.29 -36.46
CA LYS A 213 32.33 -13.15 -37.22
C LYS A 213 33.84 -13.21 -37.46
N GLY A 214 34.61 -13.65 -36.46
CA GLY A 214 36.06 -13.87 -36.61
C GLY A 214 36.38 -14.96 -37.64
N GLN A 215 35.59 -16.04 -37.66
CA GLN A 215 35.77 -17.14 -38.60
C GLN A 215 35.37 -16.77 -40.03
N GLU A 216 34.38 -15.90 -40.22
CA GLU A 216 34.02 -15.34 -41.52
C GLU A 216 35.14 -14.46 -42.10
N HIS A 217 35.83 -13.69 -41.24
CA HIS A 217 36.98 -12.89 -41.64
C HIS A 217 38.16 -13.78 -42.09
N ILE A 218 38.48 -14.84 -41.34
CA ILE A 218 39.52 -15.81 -41.72
C ILE A 218 39.13 -16.61 -42.98
N ALA A 219 37.84 -16.90 -43.19
CA ALA A 219 37.37 -17.55 -44.40
C ALA A 219 37.50 -16.65 -45.65
N ARG A 220 37.34 -15.33 -45.51
CA ARG A 220 37.66 -14.35 -46.57
C ARG A 220 39.16 -14.27 -46.87
N GLU A 221 40.03 -14.32 -45.85
CA GLU A 221 41.48 -14.39 -46.07
C GLU A 221 41.91 -15.74 -46.66
N GLY A 222 41.26 -16.84 -46.29
CA GLY A 222 41.47 -18.17 -46.87
C GLY A 222 41.09 -18.28 -48.35
N LEU A 223 40.11 -17.50 -48.80
CA LEU A 223 39.82 -17.30 -50.23
C LEU A 223 40.95 -16.56 -50.96
N GLY A 224 41.62 -15.60 -50.30
CA GLY A 224 42.82 -14.92 -50.82
C GLY A 224 44.04 -15.84 -50.88
N LEU A 225 44.27 -16.67 -49.85
CA LEU A 225 45.37 -17.66 -49.85
C LEU A 225 45.18 -18.77 -50.89
N ARG A 226 43.95 -19.13 -51.25
CA ARG A 226 43.67 -20.05 -52.37
C ARG A 226 44.06 -19.48 -53.73
N ALA A 227 44.01 -18.16 -53.93
CA ALA A 227 44.52 -17.52 -55.15
C ALA A 227 46.06 -17.56 -55.21
N ILE A 228 46.75 -17.54 -54.06
CA ILE A 228 48.22 -17.63 -53.99
C ILE A 228 48.69 -19.07 -54.24
N ALA A 229 47.95 -20.08 -53.77
CA ALA A 229 48.26 -21.49 -54.05
C ALA A 229 47.99 -21.90 -55.51
N GLN A 230 47.03 -21.26 -56.20
CA GLN A 230 46.79 -21.49 -57.64
C GLN A 230 47.83 -20.81 -58.55
N GLY A 231 48.63 -19.88 -58.04
CA GLY A 231 49.72 -19.24 -58.78
C GLY A 231 51.00 -20.08 -58.93
N PHE A 232 51.10 -21.22 -58.23
CA PHE A 232 52.30 -22.07 -58.20
C PHE A 232 52.16 -23.44 -58.90
N ALA A 233 51.02 -23.72 -59.54
CA ALA A 233 50.80 -24.99 -60.22
C ALA A 233 50.55 -24.79 -61.72
N LEU A 234 51.63 -24.81 -62.51
CA LEU A 234 51.82 -25.39 -63.86
C LEU A 234 53.03 -24.71 -64.55
N PRO A 235 53.77 -25.36 -65.47
CA PRO A 235 53.55 -26.69 -66.06
C PRO A 235 54.81 -27.61 -66.09
N GLY A 236 54.60 -28.93 -66.21
CA GLY A 236 55.64 -29.80 -66.76
C GLY A 236 55.55 -31.29 -66.46
N ILE A 237 55.13 -32.05 -67.49
CA ILE A 237 55.64 -33.38 -67.90
C ILE A 237 54.84 -34.65 -67.52
N SER A 238 54.17 -35.13 -68.59
CA SER A 238 53.94 -36.48 -69.16
C SER A 238 53.27 -37.63 -68.41
N ASP A 239 52.31 -38.20 -69.15
CA ASP A 239 51.61 -39.48 -69.02
C ASP A 239 52.52 -40.73 -68.98
N GLU A 240 51.87 -41.83 -68.56
CA GLU A 240 52.27 -43.25 -68.60
C GLU A 240 52.98 -43.83 -67.37
N GLU A 241 52.21 -44.08 -66.28
CA GLU A 241 52.19 -45.44 -65.72
C GLU A 241 50.85 -45.81 -65.03
N ARG A 242 50.21 -46.78 -65.67
CA ARG A 242 49.11 -47.67 -65.30
C ARG A 242 48.84 -47.93 -63.79
N LEU A 243 47.56 -47.77 -63.42
CA LEU A 243 46.68 -48.55 -62.52
C LEU A 243 47.18 -49.94 -62.03
N PRO A 244 46.57 -50.61 -61.00
CA PRO A 244 45.75 -50.14 -59.86
C PRO A 244 46.08 -50.85 -58.51
N ARG A 245 45.67 -50.27 -57.36
CA ARG A 245 45.18 -51.06 -56.22
C ARG A 245 44.21 -50.25 -55.34
N ASN A 246 42.93 -50.31 -55.74
CA ASN A 246 41.78 -50.34 -54.82
C ASN A 246 42.06 -51.42 -53.74
N THR A 247 41.67 -51.34 -52.48
CA THR A 247 40.61 -50.59 -51.81
C THR A 247 40.71 -50.87 -50.30
N HIS A 248 40.01 -50.05 -49.50
CA HIS A 248 39.57 -50.27 -48.11
C HIS A 248 40.51 -49.85 -46.97
N SER A 249 40.50 -48.56 -46.65
CA SER A 249 40.22 -48.14 -45.27
C SER A 249 39.46 -46.81 -45.28
N THR A 250 38.14 -46.89 -45.19
CA THR A 250 37.31 -45.72 -44.87
C THR A 250 36.44 -46.09 -43.68
N THR A 251 36.98 -45.85 -42.50
CA THR A 251 36.21 -45.68 -41.27
C THR A 251 35.32 -44.47 -41.47
N ARG A 252 34.10 -44.72 -41.94
CA ARG A 252 33.03 -43.74 -42.10
C ARG A 252 32.36 -43.55 -40.74
N CYS A 253 32.85 -42.61 -39.94
CA CYS A 253 32.06 -41.98 -38.88
C CYS A 253 31.47 -40.68 -39.44
N MET A 254 30.22 -40.77 -39.92
CA MET A 254 29.18 -39.74 -40.01
C MET A 254 28.24 -40.12 -41.15
N ASN A 255 26.95 -40.32 -40.86
CA ASN A 255 26.03 -39.21 -41.01
C ASN A 255 24.64 -39.51 -40.39
N THR A 256 24.11 -38.51 -39.69
CA THR A 256 22.71 -38.06 -39.68
C THR A 256 21.58 -39.09 -39.73
N SER A 257 20.64 -38.99 -38.78
CA SER A 257 19.45 -38.15 -38.98
C SER A 257 18.51 -38.22 -37.77
N VAL A 258 18.12 -37.03 -37.30
CA VAL A 258 16.94 -36.84 -36.46
C VAL A 258 15.77 -36.65 -37.41
N ARG A 259 14.81 -37.58 -37.38
CA ARG A 259 13.44 -37.31 -37.84
C ARG A 259 12.48 -37.90 -36.80
N SER A 260 11.67 -37.00 -36.24
CA SER A 260 10.58 -37.31 -35.33
C SER A 260 9.42 -37.97 -36.08
N ARG A 261 8.80 -38.97 -35.43
CA ARG A 261 7.38 -39.30 -35.61
C ARG A 261 6.83 -39.85 -34.29
N THR A 262 5.95 -39.04 -33.69
CA THR A 262 4.66 -39.37 -33.06
C THR A 262 4.50 -40.63 -32.20
N SER A 263 3.79 -40.37 -31.09
CA SER A 263 2.90 -41.28 -30.35
C SER A 263 3.50 -41.91 -29.09
N GLY A 264 3.00 -41.48 -27.94
CA GLY A 264 3.37 -42.03 -26.65
C GLY A 264 3.08 -41.12 -25.46
N SER A 265 1.85 -40.60 -25.38
CA SER A 265 1.29 -40.01 -24.16
C SER A 265 1.48 -40.94 -22.97
N LYS A 266 2.18 -40.48 -21.92
CA LYS A 266 1.86 -40.81 -20.51
C LYS A 266 2.16 -39.59 -19.65
N THR A 267 1.21 -38.67 -19.68
CA THR A 267 0.91 -37.74 -18.59
C THR A 267 0.54 -38.58 -17.36
N ASN A 268 1.30 -38.48 -16.28
CA ASN A 268 0.85 -38.96 -14.97
C ASN A 268 -0.15 -37.92 -14.43
N PHE A 269 -1.42 -38.22 -14.68
CA PHE A 269 -2.57 -37.51 -14.14
C PHE A 269 -2.91 -38.15 -12.79
N TRP A 270 -2.83 -37.38 -11.71
CA TRP A 270 -3.38 -37.76 -10.41
C TRP A 270 -4.69 -36.97 -10.22
N ILE A 271 -5.82 -37.66 -10.31
CA ILE A 271 -7.11 -37.22 -9.76
C ILE A 271 -7.68 -38.37 -8.95
N PHE A 272 -8.09 -38.07 -7.72
CA PHE A 272 -9.26 -38.54 -6.96
C PHE A 272 -9.02 -38.13 -5.49
N LYS A 273 -9.95 -37.66 -4.67
CA LYS A 273 -11.40 -37.46 -4.77
C LYS A 273 -11.78 -36.57 -3.56
N LEU A 274 -12.63 -35.57 -3.76
CA LEU A 274 -13.38 -34.93 -2.67
C LEU A 274 -14.63 -35.78 -2.40
N GLU A 275 -14.85 -36.15 -1.15
CA GLU A 275 -16.16 -36.55 -0.63
C GLU A 275 -16.55 -35.60 0.52
N HIS A 276 -17.87 -35.47 0.65
CA HIS A 276 -18.67 -34.41 1.28
C HIS A 276 -18.29 -33.98 2.71
#